data_AF-A0A822F8Z6-F1
#
_entry.id   AF-A0A822F8Z6-F1
#
_cell.length_a   1.000
_cell.length_b   1.000
_cell.length_c   1.000
_cell.angle_alpha   90.00
_cell.angle_beta   90.00
_cell.angle_gamma   90.00
#
_symmetry.space_group_name_H-M   'P 1'
#
loop_
_entity.id
_entity.type
_entity.pdbx_description
1 polymer ?
#
loop_
_entity_poly.entity_id
_entity_poly.type
_entity_poly.pdbx_seq_one_letter_code
_entity_poly.pdbx_strand_id
1 'polypeptide(L)'
;MLGPLDSPYENGIFQFKLEYPENYPFQPPKIQFSTKIFHPNIFPDGYICLDILQHEWSHVLNILTVLLSIQSLLNDPNPNDPSNPEAAHYYRFDREKYNQIAREWTNKYANSHDMCQKITAAKEAITKELDEIQRQNSSGFDVHPVDVRDPFFCTGTIISPQDSPYHGRSFVFNVRFPLDYPDKPPVIFLLTYIFHANISKFTCLNETLVQKPWNRDSTLSNILRNFLTLLSNPYSD
;
A
#
# COMPACT_ATOMS: atom_id res chain seq x y z
N MET A 1 5.83 -5.26 -6.09
CA MET A 1 5.41 -3.84 -6.13
C MET A 1 4.55 -3.62 -7.35
N LEU A 2 3.45 -2.89 -7.22
CA LEU A 2 2.68 -2.44 -8.39
C LEU A 2 3.42 -1.30 -9.08
N GLY A 3 3.42 -1.30 -10.40
CA GLY A 3 3.91 -0.18 -11.19
C GLY A 3 3.05 1.07 -10.94
N PRO A 4 3.65 2.28 -10.93
CA PRO A 4 2.91 3.50 -10.70
C PRO A 4 1.82 3.75 -11.75
N LEU A 5 0.73 4.38 -11.32
CA LEU A 5 -0.33 4.87 -12.21
C LEU A 5 0.20 5.98 -13.13
N ASP A 6 -0.43 6.13 -14.30
CA ASP A 6 -0.08 7.14 -15.32
C ASP A 6 1.37 7.02 -15.84
N SER A 7 1.99 5.85 -15.65
CA SER A 7 3.35 5.54 -16.08
C SER A 7 3.35 4.41 -17.11
N PRO A 8 4.41 4.22 -17.91
CA PRO A 8 4.51 3.05 -18.79
C PRO A 8 4.65 1.71 -18.02
N TYR A 9 4.75 1.78 -16.68
CA TYR A 9 4.83 0.63 -15.79
C TYR A 9 3.48 0.26 -15.17
N GLU A 10 2.43 1.06 -15.41
CA GLU A 10 1.10 0.84 -14.86
C GLU A 10 0.60 -0.59 -15.13
N ASN A 11 -0.12 -1.15 -14.16
CA ASN A 11 -0.62 -2.55 -14.13
C ASN A 11 0.48 -3.63 -14.09
N GLY A 12 1.76 -3.27 -14.16
CA GLY A 12 2.88 -4.18 -13.97
C GLY A 12 3.06 -4.62 -12.51
N ILE A 13 3.42 -5.88 -12.33
CA ILE A 13 3.82 -6.46 -11.04
C ILE A 13 5.31 -6.74 -11.07
N PHE A 14 6.06 -5.94 -10.34
CA PHE A 14 7.52 -6.03 -10.26
C PHE A 14 7.95 -6.79 -9.02
N GLN A 15 8.70 -7.88 -9.23
CA GLN A 15 9.30 -8.69 -8.18
C GLN A 15 10.76 -8.27 -7.95
N PHE A 16 11.17 -8.37 -6.70
CA PHE A 16 12.51 -8.00 -6.26
C PHE A 16 13.16 -9.17 -5.53
N LYS A 17 14.46 -9.32 -5.74
CA LYS A 17 15.34 -10.12 -4.88
C LYS A 17 15.97 -9.17 -3.86
N LEU A 18 15.84 -9.51 -2.58
CA LEU A 18 16.46 -8.79 -1.47
C LEU A 18 17.51 -9.70 -0.85
N GLU A 19 18.73 -9.19 -0.70
CA GLU A 19 19.82 -9.88 0.00
C GLU A 19 20.28 -9.02 1.17
N TYR A 20 20.09 -9.52 2.39
CA TYR A 20 20.49 -8.82 3.61
C TYR A 20 21.95 -9.14 3.94
N PRO A 21 22.80 -8.14 4.22
CA PRO A 21 24.15 -8.37 4.72
C PRO A 21 24.12 -8.87 6.18
N GLU A 22 25.20 -9.50 6.63
CA GLU A 22 25.33 -10.04 8.00
C GLU A 22 25.18 -8.95 9.09
N ASN A 23 25.54 -7.71 8.77
CA ASN A 23 25.48 -6.56 9.68
C ASN A 23 24.28 -5.64 9.41
N TYR A 24 23.23 -6.11 8.75
CA TYR A 24 21.97 -5.38 8.67
C TYR A 24 21.44 -5.07 10.10
N PRO A 25 20.97 -3.84 10.42
CA PRO A 25 20.67 -2.72 9.52
C PRO A 25 21.80 -1.68 9.36
N PHE A 26 23.02 -1.96 9.78
CA PHE A 26 24.14 -1.01 9.64
C PHE A 26 24.68 -0.93 8.20
N GLN A 27 24.41 -1.93 7.37
CA GLN A 27 24.58 -1.86 5.92
C GLN A 27 23.24 -2.07 5.20
N PRO A 28 23.06 -1.44 4.02
CA PRO A 28 21.86 -1.59 3.22
C PRO A 28 21.72 -3.03 2.69
N PRO A 29 20.48 -3.51 2.49
CA PRO A 29 20.25 -4.72 1.72
C PRO A 29 20.56 -4.45 0.25
N LYS A 30 21.04 -5.46 -0.47
CA LYS A 30 21.10 -5.39 -1.94
C LYS A 30 19.70 -5.66 -2.49
N ILE A 31 19.26 -4.83 -3.42
CA ILE A 31 17.96 -4.95 -4.08
C ILE A 31 18.17 -5.04 -5.58
N GLN A 32 17.55 -6.05 -6.19
CA GLN A 32 17.60 -6.30 -7.61
C GLN A 32 16.19 -6.59 -8.12
N PHE A 33 15.79 -5.97 -9.23
CA PHE A 33 14.60 -6.38 -9.96
C PHE A 33 14.78 -7.81 -10.49
N SER A 34 13.93 -8.73 -10.03
CA SER A 34 13.82 -10.06 -10.64
C SER A 34 13.01 -10.00 -11.93
N THR A 35 12.05 -9.08 -11.99
CA THR A 35 11.28 -8.75 -13.19
C THR A 35 12.09 -7.83 -14.09
N LYS A 36 12.32 -8.22 -15.35
CA LYS A 36 12.98 -7.33 -16.33
C LYS A 36 12.18 -6.04 -16.52
N ILE A 37 12.88 -4.91 -16.59
CA ILE A 37 12.28 -3.58 -16.72
C ILE A 37 13.15 -2.71 -17.62
N PHE A 38 12.50 -1.90 -18.47
CA PHE A 38 13.17 -0.91 -19.31
C PHE A 38 13.07 0.46 -18.64
N HIS A 39 14.16 0.96 -18.06
CA HIS A 39 14.17 2.20 -17.27
C HIS A 39 15.55 2.89 -17.29
N PRO A 40 15.66 4.22 -17.36
CA PRO A 40 16.94 4.94 -17.43
C PRO A 40 17.92 4.66 -16.29
N ASN A 41 17.42 4.48 -15.06
CA ASN A 41 18.22 4.30 -13.84
C ASN A 41 18.19 2.87 -13.27
N ILE A 42 17.83 1.87 -14.06
CA ILE A 42 17.90 0.46 -13.66
C ILE A 42 18.84 -0.26 -14.63
N PHE A 43 19.83 -0.96 -14.08
CA PHE A 43 20.77 -1.71 -14.90
C PHE A 43 20.06 -2.84 -15.68
N PRO A 44 20.58 -3.27 -16.84
CA PRO A 44 19.99 -4.37 -17.61
C PRO A 44 19.86 -5.70 -16.85
N ASP A 45 20.70 -5.92 -15.83
CA ASP A 45 20.64 -7.06 -14.92
C ASP A 45 19.71 -6.84 -13.70
N GLY A 46 19.06 -5.67 -13.60
CA GLY A 46 18.05 -5.35 -12.60
C GLY A 46 18.57 -4.67 -11.33
N TYR A 47 19.87 -4.43 -11.18
CA TYR A 47 20.36 -3.65 -10.04
C TYR A 47 19.89 -2.19 -10.11
N ILE A 48 19.75 -1.59 -8.92
CA ILE A 48 19.28 -0.22 -8.75
C ILE A 48 20.38 0.59 -8.07
N CYS A 49 20.72 1.73 -8.66
CA CYS A 49 21.63 2.71 -8.08
C CYS A 49 20.78 3.79 -7.38
N LEU A 50 20.52 3.64 -6.09
CA LEU A 50 19.88 4.66 -5.25
C LEU A 50 20.83 5.08 -4.14
N ASP A 51 20.94 6.37 -3.88
CA ASP A 51 21.84 6.92 -2.84
C ASP A 51 21.49 6.40 -1.44
N ILE A 52 20.20 6.23 -1.17
CA ILE A 52 19.70 5.62 0.07
C ILE A 52 20.12 4.15 0.24
N LEU A 53 20.53 3.46 -0.82
CA LEU A 53 21.09 2.10 -0.77
C LEU A 53 22.63 2.10 -0.79
N GLN A 54 23.24 3.27 -0.66
CA GLN A 54 24.68 3.48 -0.71
C GLN A 54 25.13 4.40 0.44
N HIS A 55 25.45 5.65 0.13
CA HIS A 55 26.07 6.59 1.07
C HIS A 55 25.05 7.34 1.93
N GLU A 56 23.77 7.35 1.56
CA GLU A 56 22.67 7.90 2.36
C GLU A 56 21.92 6.82 3.14
N TRP A 57 22.40 5.57 3.15
CA TRP A 57 21.80 4.53 3.97
C TRP A 57 21.90 4.88 5.46
N SER A 58 20.77 4.76 6.15
CA SER A 58 20.69 4.89 7.60
C SER A 58 19.90 3.71 8.18
N HIS A 59 20.32 3.21 9.34
CA HIS A 59 19.67 2.10 10.03
C HIS A 59 18.22 2.36 10.46
N VAL A 60 17.76 3.62 10.35
CA VAL A 60 16.35 4.02 10.56
C VAL A 60 15.49 3.77 9.32
N LEU A 61 16.10 3.60 8.14
CA LEU A 61 15.39 3.29 6.90
C LEU A 61 14.92 1.84 6.93
N ASN A 62 13.76 1.60 6.33
CA ASN A 62 13.19 0.28 6.19
C ASN A 62 12.86 -0.01 4.71
N ILE A 63 12.55 -1.27 4.41
CA ILE A 63 12.24 -1.71 3.05
C ILE A 63 11.07 -0.95 2.44
N LEU A 64 10.08 -0.52 3.24
CA LEU A 64 8.96 0.27 2.72
C LEU A 64 9.45 1.62 2.18
N THR A 65 10.30 2.34 2.92
CA THR A 65 10.89 3.61 2.46
C THR A 65 11.71 3.42 1.18
N VAL A 66 12.45 2.31 1.08
CA VAL A 66 13.22 1.98 -0.13
C VAL A 66 12.29 1.72 -1.32
N LEU A 67 11.24 0.92 -1.14
CA LEU A 67 10.26 0.64 -2.20
C LEU A 67 9.52 1.91 -2.65
N LEU A 68 9.18 2.81 -1.73
CA LEU A 68 8.60 4.12 -2.08
C LEU A 68 9.56 4.97 -2.91
N SER A 69 10.84 4.95 -2.57
CA SER A 69 11.87 5.66 -3.34
C SER A 69 12.04 5.06 -4.74
N ILE A 70 11.97 3.74 -4.88
CA ILE A 70 11.95 3.06 -6.18
C ILE A 70 10.69 3.46 -6.98
N GLN A 71 9.50 3.50 -6.37
CA GLN A 71 8.29 3.98 -7.04
C GLN A 71 8.43 5.42 -7.54
N SER A 72 9.02 6.30 -6.72
CA SER A 72 9.31 7.68 -7.11
C SER A 72 10.25 7.72 -8.31
N LEU A 73 11.31 6.91 -8.30
CA LEU A 73 12.26 6.82 -9.40
C LEU A 73 11.60 6.33 -10.70
N LEU A 74 10.67 5.36 -10.62
CA LEU A 74 9.92 4.89 -11.79
C LEU A 74 9.01 5.99 -12.39
N ASN A 75 8.49 6.89 -11.55
CA ASN A 75 7.67 8.03 -12.00
C ASN A 75 8.51 9.16 -12.58
N ASP A 76 9.65 9.46 -11.95
CA ASP A 76 10.54 10.55 -12.33
C ASP A 76 11.98 10.04 -12.52
N PRO A 77 12.27 9.39 -13.67
CA PRO A 77 13.62 8.94 -13.98
C PRO A 77 14.61 10.11 -14.05
N ASN A 78 15.84 9.89 -13.60
CA ASN A 78 16.94 10.84 -13.76
C ASN A 78 17.79 10.47 -14.99
N PRO A 79 17.52 11.02 -16.19
CA PRO A 79 18.28 10.63 -17.36
C PRO A 79 19.72 11.16 -17.34
N ASN A 80 20.11 12.06 -16.40
CA ASN A 80 21.45 12.65 -16.30
C ASN A 80 22.50 11.72 -15.70
N ASP A 81 22.07 10.71 -14.94
CA ASP A 81 22.93 9.67 -14.39
C ASP A 81 22.35 8.27 -14.71
N PRO A 82 22.41 7.82 -15.98
CA PRO A 82 21.69 6.64 -16.41
C PRO A 82 22.47 5.34 -16.18
N SER A 83 21.84 4.38 -15.52
CA SER A 83 22.29 2.97 -15.47
C SER A 83 21.99 2.21 -16.76
N ASN A 84 21.06 2.72 -17.57
CA ASN A 84 20.73 2.22 -18.91
C ASN A 84 20.77 3.39 -19.92
N PRO A 85 21.89 3.57 -20.63
CA PRO A 85 22.07 4.66 -21.59
C PRO A 85 21.06 4.64 -22.75
N GLU A 86 20.62 3.46 -23.20
CA GLU A 86 19.63 3.32 -24.27
C GLU A 86 18.26 3.84 -23.82
N ALA A 87 17.79 3.41 -22.65
CA ALA A 87 16.54 3.90 -22.08
C ALA A 87 16.59 5.41 -21.84
N ALA A 88 17.73 5.92 -21.35
CA ALA A 88 17.92 7.35 -21.14
C ALA A 88 17.93 8.15 -22.44
N HIS A 89 18.51 7.61 -23.52
CA HIS A 89 18.49 8.22 -24.84
C HIS A 89 17.05 8.41 -25.33
N TYR A 90 16.24 7.34 -25.36
CA TYR A 90 14.84 7.46 -25.76
C TYR A 90 14.07 8.39 -24.82
N TYR A 91 14.28 8.29 -23.50
CA TYR A 91 13.60 9.16 -22.54
C TYR A 91 13.82 10.66 -22.80
N ARG A 92 15.02 11.04 -23.25
CA ARG A 92 15.41 12.43 -23.55
C ARG A 92 14.95 12.90 -24.93
N PHE A 93 15.08 12.06 -25.95
CA PHE A 93 14.94 12.49 -27.36
C PHE A 93 13.68 11.98 -28.05
N ASP A 94 13.04 10.92 -27.53
CA ASP A 94 11.83 10.31 -28.11
C ASP A 94 10.97 9.67 -27.00
N ARG A 95 10.21 10.52 -26.30
CA ARG A 95 9.41 10.10 -25.15
C ARG A 95 8.32 9.10 -25.53
N GLU A 96 7.75 9.21 -26.72
CA GLU A 96 6.72 8.28 -27.20
C GLU A 96 7.28 6.88 -27.40
N LYS A 97 8.43 6.77 -28.08
CA LYS A 97 9.11 5.47 -28.25
C LYS A 97 9.58 4.88 -26.93
N TYR A 98 10.11 5.70 -26.02
CA TYR A 98 10.43 5.22 -24.67
C TYR A 98 9.20 4.61 -23.98
N ASN A 99 8.08 5.34 -23.97
CA ASN A 99 6.84 4.89 -23.34
C ASN A 99 6.32 3.61 -24.00
N GLN A 100 6.41 3.49 -25.32
CA GLN A 100 6.03 2.29 -26.05
C GLN A 100 6.87 1.08 -25.60
N ILE A 101 8.21 1.19 -25.66
CA ILE A 101 9.11 0.09 -25.29
C ILE A 101 8.91 -0.30 -23.83
N ALA A 102 8.82 0.67 -22.92
CA ALA A 102 8.62 0.42 -21.50
C ALA A 102 7.29 -0.31 -21.25
N ARG A 103 6.18 0.08 -21.89
CA ARG A 103 4.89 -0.63 -21.80
C ARG A 103 4.98 -2.05 -22.36
N GLU A 104 5.65 -2.25 -23.49
CA GLU A 104 5.85 -3.58 -24.06
C GLU A 104 6.63 -4.50 -23.10
N TRP A 105 7.66 -3.97 -22.44
CA TRP A 105 8.41 -4.70 -21.43
C TRP A 105 7.57 -5.00 -20.19
N THR A 106 6.81 -4.03 -19.70
CA THR A 106 5.87 -4.22 -18.58
C THR A 106 4.90 -5.36 -18.88
N ASN A 107 4.26 -5.32 -20.06
CA ASN A 107 3.32 -6.36 -20.49
C ASN A 107 3.98 -7.74 -20.68
N LYS A 108 5.25 -7.76 -21.08
CA LYS A 108 5.95 -9.03 -21.33
C LYS A 108 6.51 -9.68 -20.07
N TYR A 109 7.03 -8.88 -19.15
CA TYR A 109 7.83 -9.38 -18.03
C TYR A 109 7.18 -9.17 -16.66
N ALA A 110 6.35 -8.13 -16.51
CA ALA A 110 5.72 -7.78 -15.23
C ALA A 110 4.28 -8.34 -15.10
N ASN A 111 3.88 -9.25 -15.99
CA ASN A 111 2.59 -9.93 -15.91
C ASN A 111 2.70 -11.25 -15.14
N SER A 112 2.74 -11.16 -13.82
CA SER A 112 2.50 -12.34 -12.97
C SER A 112 1.01 -12.65 -12.97
N HIS A 113 0.58 -13.66 -13.75
CA HIS A 113 -0.84 -13.99 -13.90
C HIS A 113 -1.52 -14.30 -12.56
N ASP A 114 -0.90 -15.12 -11.71
CA ASP A 114 -1.41 -15.46 -10.38
C ASP A 114 -1.53 -14.23 -9.47
N MET A 115 -0.50 -13.37 -9.42
CA MET A 115 -0.54 -12.17 -8.58
C MET A 115 -1.52 -11.14 -9.13
N CYS A 116 -1.64 -10.99 -10.45
CA CYS A 116 -2.59 -10.09 -11.09
C CYS A 116 -4.04 -10.51 -10.80
N GLN A 117 -4.32 -11.81 -10.81
CA GLN A 117 -5.63 -12.33 -10.39
C GLN A 117 -5.92 -12.02 -8.92
N LYS A 118 -4.95 -12.25 -8.02
CA LYS A 118 -5.10 -11.93 -6.58
C LYS A 118 -5.37 -10.45 -6.34
N ILE A 119 -4.58 -9.58 -6.97
CA ILE A 119 -4.73 -8.13 -6.81
C ILE A 119 -6.06 -7.65 -7.39
N THR A 120 -6.46 -8.16 -8.56
CA THR A 120 -7.76 -7.82 -9.17
C THR A 120 -8.92 -8.26 -8.28
N ALA A 121 -8.90 -9.50 -7.79
CA ALA A 121 -9.92 -10.02 -6.88
C ALA A 121 -9.99 -9.21 -5.57
N ALA A 122 -8.84 -8.84 -5.01
CA ALA A 122 -8.78 -8.00 -3.82
C ALA A 122 -9.34 -6.60 -4.09
N LYS A 123 -8.98 -5.96 -5.22
CA LYS A 123 -9.55 -4.67 -5.63
C LYS A 123 -11.07 -4.74 -5.75
N GLU A 124 -11.60 -5.75 -6.42
CA GLU A 124 -13.05 -5.94 -6.58
C GLU A 124 -13.75 -6.15 -5.23
N ALA A 125 -13.17 -6.95 -4.34
CA ALA A 125 -13.70 -7.18 -3.00
C ALA A 125 -13.74 -5.88 -2.17
N ILE A 126 -12.66 -5.09 -2.19
CA ILE A 126 -12.58 -3.82 -1.47
C ILE A 126 -13.61 -2.83 -2.03
N THR A 127 -13.64 -2.62 -3.36
CA THR A 127 -14.57 -1.68 -3.99
C THR A 127 -16.01 -2.04 -3.69
N LYS A 128 -16.37 -3.33 -3.82
CA LYS A 128 -17.73 -3.80 -3.50
C LYS A 128 -18.10 -3.48 -2.06
N GLU A 129 -17.19 -3.70 -1.13
CA GLU A 129 -17.44 -3.44 0.28
C GLU A 129 -17.57 -1.94 0.60
N LEU A 130 -16.72 -1.10 0.01
CA LEU A 130 -16.82 0.36 0.15
C LEU A 130 -18.15 0.88 -0.40
N ASP A 131 -18.59 0.37 -1.56
CA ASP A 131 -19.91 0.70 -2.12
C ASP A 131 -21.05 0.26 -1.21
N GLU A 132 -20.92 -0.87 -0.51
CA GLU A 132 -21.90 -1.35 0.46
C GLU A 132 -21.94 -0.47 1.71
N ILE A 133 -20.78 -0.06 2.24
CA ILE A 133 -20.68 0.88 3.37
C ILE A 133 -21.38 2.20 3.01
N GLN A 134 -21.12 2.75 1.82
CA GLN A 134 -21.76 3.98 1.36
C GLN A 134 -23.28 3.81 1.18
N ARG A 135 -23.73 2.69 0.59
CA ARG A 135 -25.16 2.41 0.38
C ARG A 135 -25.93 2.21 1.67
N GLN A 136 -25.30 1.64 2.69
CA GLN A 136 -25.96 1.33 3.96
C GLN A 136 -26.30 2.59 4.78
N ASN A 137 -25.82 3.78 4.37
CA ASN A 137 -26.05 5.06 5.05
C ASN A 137 -25.90 4.93 6.58
N SER A 138 -24.89 4.14 7.00
CA SER A 138 -24.71 3.74 8.39
C SER A 138 -24.36 4.96 9.22
N SER A 139 -25.26 5.34 10.12
CA SER A 139 -25.31 6.60 10.88
C SER A 139 -24.16 6.85 11.87
N GLY A 140 -23.02 6.21 11.70
CA GLY A 140 -21.88 6.34 12.60
C GLY A 140 -20.51 6.18 11.96
N PHE A 141 -20.38 5.83 10.67
CA PHE A 141 -19.08 5.84 10.00
C PHE A 141 -19.16 6.01 8.48
N ASP A 142 -18.07 6.52 7.92
CA ASP A 142 -17.82 6.62 6.48
C ASP A 142 -16.38 6.18 6.16
N VAL A 143 -16.18 5.62 4.97
CA VAL A 143 -14.87 5.18 4.47
C VAL A 143 -14.80 5.42 2.98
N HIS A 144 -13.71 6.04 2.53
CA HIS A 144 -13.46 6.26 1.11
C HIS A 144 -11.97 6.07 0.77
N PRO A 145 -11.65 5.69 -0.48
CA PRO A 145 -10.27 5.67 -0.96
C PRO A 145 -9.61 7.04 -0.85
N VAL A 146 -8.30 7.06 -0.58
CA VAL A 146 -7.50 8.28 -0.67
C VAL A 146 -7.22 8.64 -2.14
N ASP A 147 -6.98 7.64 -2.99
CA ASP A 147 -7.00 7.74 -4.46
C ASP A 147 -8.02 6.74 -5.00
N VAL A 148 -8.97 7.21 -5.82
CA VAL A 148 -10.02 6.36 -6.42
C VAL A 148 -9.46 5.23 -7.29
N ARG A 149 -8.21 5.34 -7.75
CA ARG A 149 -7.53 4.32 -8.54
C ARG A 149 -6.77 3.30 -7.69
N ASP A 150 -6.56 3.60 -6.41
CA ASP A 150 -5.94 2.72 -5.41
C ASP A 150 -6.84 2.53 -4.18
N PRO A 151 -7.79 1.58 -4.23
CA PRO A 151 -8.69 1.34 -3.12
C PRO A 151 -8.00 0.65 -1.92
N PHE A 152 -6.75 0.20 -2.04
CA PHE A 152 -6.04 -0.47 -0.95
C PHE A 152 -5.69 0.45 0.22
N PHE A 153 -5.76 1.77 0.01
CA PHE A 153 -5.57 2.76 1.06
C PHE A 153 -6.78 3.69 1.16
N CYS A 154 -7.50 3.58 2.26
CA CYS A 154 -8.70 4.35 2.54
C CYS A 154 -8.52 5.21 3.78
N THR A 155 -9.27 6.30 3.85
CA THR A 155 -9.48 7.06 5.07
C THR A 155 -10.94 7.00 5.45
N GLY A 156 -11.22 7.07 6.74
CA GLY A 156 -12.57 6.99 7.24
C GLY A 156 -12.76 7.80 8.51
N THR A 157 -14.02 8.08 8.80
CA THR A 157 -14.45 8.78 10.01
C THR A 157 -15.48 7.93 10.73
N ILE A 158 -15.37 7.84 12.05
CA ILE A 158 -16.40 7.30 12.94
C ILE A 158 -16.97 8.45 13.77
N ILE A 159 -18.29 8.54 13.87
CA ILE A 159 -19.00 9.45 14.76
C ILE A 159 -19.42 8.65 15.99
N SER A 160 -19.05 9.15 17.17
CA SER A 160 -19.33 8.47 18.43
C SER A 160 -20.83 8.39 18.70
N PRO A 161 -21.36 7.22 19.12
CA PRO A 161 -22.76 7.05 19.51
C PRO A 161 -23.20 8.04 20.61
N GLN A 162 -24.50 8.36 20.67
CA GLN A 162 -25.03 9.32 21.65
C GLN A 162 -24.94 8.84 23.10
N ASP A 163 -25.01 7.53 23.28
CA ASP A 163 -24.90 6.80 24.54
C ASP A 163 -23.44 6.56 24.98
N SER A 164 -22.47 6.90 24.13
CA SER A 164 -21.05 6.75 24.47
C SER A 164 -20.54 7.91 25.34
N PRO A 165 -19.52 7.69 26.21
CA PRO A 165 -18.82 8.79 26.89
C PRO A 165 -18.05 9.70 25.92
N TYR A 166 -17.96 9.31 24.64
CA TYR A 166 -17.31 10.07 23.56
C TYR A 166 -18.33 10.85 22.72
N HIS A 167 -19.60 10.95 23.12
CA HIS A 167 -20.65 11.64 22.37
C HIS A 167 -20.20 13.01 21.83
N GLY A 168 -20.55 13.27 20.56
CA GLY A 168 -20.20 14.52 19.86
C GLY A 168 -18.76 14.56 19.33
N ARG A 169 -17.99 13.48 19.50
CA ARG A 169 -16.64 13.35 18.92
C ARG A 169 -16.67 12.51 17.65
N SER A 170 -15.81 12.89 16.71
CA SER A 170 -15.47 12.10 15.53
C SER A 170 -14.04 11.59 15.63
N PHE A 171 -13.80 10.37 15.18
CA PHE A 171 -12.48 9.75 15.12
C PHE A 171 -12.12 9.47 13.66
N VAL A 172 -10.97 9.98 13.25
CA VAL A 172 -10.41 9.74 11.91
C VAL A 172 -9.45 8.55 11.97
N PHE A 173 -9.51 7.69 10.96
CA PHE A 173 -8.63 6.54 10.81
C PHE A 173 -8.22 6.32 9.35
N ASN A 174 -7.12 5.59 9.17
CA ASN A 174 -6.71 5.06 7.87
C ASN A 174 -6.89 3.54 7.85
N VAL A 175 -7.27 3.00 6.71
CA VAL A 175 -7.35 1.55 6.45
C VAL A 175 -6.35 1.19 5.37
N ARG A 176 -5.55 0.17 5.61
CA ARG A 176 -4.67 -0.43 4.62
C ARG A 176 -5.07 -1.88 4.39
N PHE A 177 -5.57 -2.18 3.20
CA PHE A 177 -5.93 -3.53 2.79
C PHE A 177 -4.69 -4.28 2.27
N PRO A 178 -4.57 -5.58 2.57
CA PRO A 178 -3.51 -6.41 2.00
C PRO A 178 -3.89 -6.87 0.58
N LEU A 179 -2.88 -7.27 -0.22
CA LEU A 179 -3.10 -7.73 -1.61
C LEU A 179 -3.83 -9.07 -1.72
N ASP A 180 -3.95 -9.79 -0.60
CA ASP A 180 -4.70 -11.04 -0.46
C ASP A 180 -6.01 -10.83 0.32
N TYR A 181 -6.53 -9.60 0.40
CA TYR A 181 -7.88 -9.35 0.88
C TYR A 181 -8.92 -10.08 0.00
N PRO A 182 -9.96 -10.73 0.56
CA PRO A 182 -10.36 -10.77 1.96
C PRO A 182 -9.78 -11.93 2.77
N ASP A 183 -8.81 -12.70 2.26
CA ASP A 183 -8.24 -13.84 3.01
C ASP A 183 -7.34 -13.38 4.18
N LYS A 184 -6.86 -12.12 4.17
CA LYS A 184 -6.20 -11.47 5.31
C LYS A 184 -6.90 -10.19 5.74
N PRO A 185 -6.88 -9.85 7.05
CA PRO A 185 -7.54 -8.66 7.56
C PRO A 185 -6.85 -7.37 7.11
N PRO A 186 -7.61 -6.27 6.98
CA PRO A 186 -7.03 -4.94 6.79
C PRO A 186 -6.38 -4.45 8.09
N VAL A 187 -5.48 -3.49 7.95
CA VAL A 187 -4.82 -2.82 9.07
C VAL A 187 -5.43 -1.43 9.24
N ILE A 188 -5.92 -1.11 10.44
CA ILE A 188 -6.63 0.16 10.71
C ILE A 188 -5.85 1.01 11.70
N PHE A 189 -5.45 2.21 11.30
CA PHE A 189 -4.69 3.15 12.12
C PHE A 189 -5.56 4.32 12.55
N LEU A 190 -5.77 4.47 13.85
CA LEU A 190 -6.48 5.64 14.38
C LEU A 190 -5.56 6.87 14.34
N LEU A 191 -5.99 7.93 13.67
CA LEU A 191 -5.26 9.21 13.61
C LEU A 191 -5.66 10.14 14.76
N THR A 192 -6.87 10.00 15.27
CA THR A 192 -7.38 10.76 16.41
C THR A 192 -7.04 10.05 17.71
N TYR A 193 -6.50 10.77 18.70
CA TYR A 193 -6.21 10.17 20.00
C TYR A 193 -7.51 9.84 20.76
N ILE A 194 -7.61 8.62 21.28
CA ILE A 194 -8.67 8.20 22.19
C ILE A 194 -8.04 7.55 23.43
N PHE A 195 -8.56 7.89 24.60
CA PHE A 195 -8.18 7.24 25.85
C PHE A 195 -9.18 6.12 26.14
N HIS A 196 -8.83 4.88 25.82
CA HIS A 196 -9.71 3.72 25.98
C HIS A 196 -8.90 2.47 26.34
N ALA A 197 -9.37 1.63 27.27
CA ALA A 197 -8.63 0.46 27.77
C ALA A 197 -8.22 -0.51 26.65
N ASN A 198 -9.11 -0.72 25.68
CA ASN A 198 -8.91 -1.60 24.53
C ASN A 198 -8.36 -0.92 23.26
N ILE A 199 -7.91 0.35 23.33
CA ILE A 199 -7.37 1.09 22.18
C ILE A 199 -6.04 1.77 22.56
N SER A 200 -4.96 1.38 21.88
CA SER A 200 -3.62 1.94 22.14
C SER A 200 -3.27 3.06 21.14
N LYS A 201 -2.45 4.03 21.59
CA LYS A 201 -1.96 5.18 20.80
C LYS A 201 -1.14 4.77 19.55
N PHE A 202 -0.66 3.53 19.49
CA PHE A 202 0.35 3.10 18.51
C PHE A 202 -0.03 1.85 17.71
N THR A 203 -1.21 1.26 17.92
CA THR A 203 -1.58 0.02 17.24
C THR A 203 -2.96 0.10 16.61
N CYS A 204 -3.03 -0.51 15.43
CA CYS A 204 -4.15 -1.31 14.94
C CYS A 204 -5.22 -1.57 16.00
N LEU A 205 -6.49 -1.35 15.65
CA LEU A 205 -7.62 -1.89 16.40
C LEU A 205 -7.25 -3.29 16.91
N ASN A 206 -7.34 -3.54 18.23
CA ASN A 206 -6.87 -4.77 18.89
C ASN A 206 -7.45 -6.01 18.18
N GLU A 207 -6.84 -7.19 18.36
CA GLU A 207 -7.34 -8.47 17.84
C GLU A 207 -8.83 -8.69 18.11
N THR A 208 -9.33 -8.17 19.25
CA THR A 208 -10.74 -8.16 19.65
C THR A 208 -11.65 -7.49 18.61
N LEU A 209 -11.22 -6.41 17.99
CA LEU A 209 -12.02 -5.68 16.99
C LEU A 209 -11.97 -6.34 15.62
N VAL A 210 -10.88 -7.07 15.33
CA VAL A 210 -10.63 -7.77 14.05
C VAL A 210 -11.31 -9.15 13.99
N GLN A 211 -12.16 -9.54 14.96
CA GLN A 211 -12.88 -10.82 15.00
C GLN A 211 -12.01 -12.04 14.64
N LYS A 212 -11.14 -12.47 15.55
CA LYS A 212 -10.36 -13.69 15.34
C LYS A 212 -11.17 -14.96 15.65
N PRO A 213 -11.11 -16.01 14.79
CA PRO A 213 -10.32 -16.10 13.56
C PRO A 213 -10.98 -15.35 12.38
N TRP A 214 -10.17 -14.53 11.70
CA TRP A 214 -10.55 -13.84 10.46
C TRP A 214 -10.91 -14.86 9.38
N ASN A 215 -12.02 -14.63 8.69
CA ASN A 215 -12.53 -15.52 7.66
C ASN A 215 -13.25 -14.71 6.55
N ARG A 216 -13.77 -15.39 5.53
CA ARG A 216 -14.37 -14.74 4.35
C ARG A 216 -15.69 -14.02 4.61
N ASP A 217 -16.35 -14.30 5.73
CA ASP A 217 -17.53 -13.56 6.17
C ASP A 217 -17.15 -12.31 7.00
N SER A 218 -15.86 -12.15 7.33
CA SER A 218 -15.34 -10.98 8.03
C SER A 218 -15.16 -9.81 7.05
N THR A 219 -15.68 -8.65 7.41
CA THR A 219 -15.65 -7.44 6.58
C THR A 219 -15.12 -6.25 7.40
N LEU A 220 -14.51 -5.25 6.75
CA LEU A 220 -14.27 -3.93 7.34
C LEU A 220 -15.54 -3.36 7.99
N SER A 221 -16.70 -3.51 7.35
CA SER A 221 -17.98 -3.07 7.91
C SER A 221 -18.27 -3.73 9.29
N ASN A 222 -17.94 -5.02 9.47
CA ASN A 222 -18.03 -5.67 10.79
C ASN A 222 -17.07 -5.06 11.80
N ILE A 223 -15.81 -4.81 11.41
CA ILE A 223 -14.81 -4.20 12.30
C ILE A 223 -15.30 -2.82 12.78
N LEU A 224 -15.81 -1.98 11.89
CA LEU A 224 -16.28 -0.62 12.21
C LEU A 224 -17.52 -0.65 13.12
N ARG A 225 -18.45 -1.59 12.91
CA ARG A 225 -19.58 -1.80 13.82
C ARG A 225 -19.14 -2.25 15.21
N ASN A 226 -18.18 -3.18 15.29
CA ASN A 226 -17.63 -3.60 16.58
C ASN A 226 -16.97 -2.41 17.30
N PHE A 227 -16.29 -1.53 16.56
CA PHE A 227 -15.70 -0.34 17.14
C PHE A 227 -16.78 0.63 17.66
N LEU A 228 -17.88 0.86 16.93
CA LEU A 228 -19.02 1.63 17.46
C LEU A 228 -19.57 1.01 18.76
N THR A 229 -19.75 -0.30 18.81
CA THR A 229 -20.21 -1.00 20.02
C THR A 229 -19.24 -0.80 21.19
N LEU A 230 -17.93 -0.87 20.93
CA LEU A 230 -16.90 -0.62 21.93
C LEU A 230 -16.96 0.81 22.48
N LEU A 231 -17.22 1.80 21.62
CA LEU A 231 -17.39 3.18 22.06
C LEU A 231 -18.62 3.35 22.97
N SER A 232 -19.74 2.69 22.66
CA SER A 232 -20.94 2.69 23.50
C SER A 232 -20.73 1.94 24.83
N ASN A 233 -19.98 0.85 24.82
CA ASN A 233 -19.71 0.03 26.01
C ASN A 233 -18.20 -0.13 26.26
N PRO A 234 -17.55 0.87 26.87
CA PRO A 234 -16.09 0.88 27.02
C PRO A 234 -15.55 -0.16 28.02
N TYR A 235 -16.43 -0.89 28.70
CA TYR A 235 -16.09 -1.90 29.72
C TYR A 235 -16.48 -3.33 29.33
N SER A 236 -17.00 -3.57 28.13
CA SER A 236 -17.25 -4.94 27.66
C SER A 236 -15.96 -5.58 27.15
N ASP A 237 -15.59 -6.68 27.80
CA ASP A 237 -14.54 -7.63 27.36
C ASP A 237 -15.02 -8.53 26.21
#